data_AF-A0A944Y5E0-F1
#
_entry.id   AF-A0A944Y5E0-F1
#
_cell.length_a   1.000
_cell.length_b   1.000
_cell.length_c   1.000
_cell.angle_alpha   90.00
_cell.angle_beta   90.00
_cell.angle_gamma   90.00
#
_symmetry.space_group_name_H-M   'P 1'
#
loop_
_entity.id
_entity.type
_entity.pdbx_description
1 polymer ?
#
loop_
_entity_poly.entity_id
_entity_poly.type
_entity_poly.pdbx_seq_one_letter_code
_entity_poly.pdbx_strand_id
1 'polypeptide(L)'
;VTAPLHGFENGLDYYAKSSSKQFIPAIKIPTLLVNAKNDPFLGEKCYPLEEASKNPFFTLEIPQAGGHVGFFTPFVKGELWSERRALEFIQREF
;
A
#
# COMPACT_ATOMS: atom_id res chain seq x y z
N VAL A 1 -12.00 17.01 19.36
CA VAL A 1 -13.33 17.39 18.88
C VAL A 1 -13.69 16.69 17.56
N THR A 2 -12.78 16.60 16.59
CA THR A 2 -13.03 15.96 15.28
C THR A 2 -13.52 14.51 15.35
N ALA A 3 -12.87 13.63 16.11
CA ALA A 3 -13.23 12.21 16.15
C ALA A 3 -14.69 11.94 16.63
N PRO A 4 -15.15 12.51 17.78
CA PRO A 4 -16.55 12.37 18.20
C PRO A 4 -17.59 12.88 17.20
N LEU A 5 -17.28 13.96 16.47
CA LEU A 5 -18.20 14.49 15.44
C LEU A 5 -18.43 13.51 14.28
N HIS A 6 -17.50 12.60 14.06
CA HIS A 6 -17.58 11.57 13.03
C HIS A 6 -17.92 10.18 13.58
N GLY A 7 -18.42 10.10 14.82
CA GLY A 7 -18.86 8.83 15.43
C GLY A 7 -17.73 7.97 15.99
N PHE A 8 -16.53 8.51 16.15
CA PHE A 8 -15.38 7.83 16.78
C PHE A 8 -15.15 8.33 18.20
N GLU A 9 -14.82 7.44 19.12
CA GLU A 9 -14.57 7.81 20.51
C GLU A 9 -13.36 8.75 20.63
N ASN A 10 -12.32 8.50 19.84
CA ASN A 10 -11.09 9.28 19.78
C ASN A 10 -10.30 8.93 18.50
N GLY A 11 -9.10 9.49 18.35
CA GLY A 11 -8.26 9.20 17.18
C GLY A 11 -7.80 7.74 17.10
N LEU A 12 -7.54 7.08 18.22
CA LEU A 12 -7.15 5.66 18.22
C LEU A 12 -8.33 4.77 17.78
N ASP A 13 -9.54 5.09 18.24
CA ASP A 13 -10.76 4.40 17.81
C ASP A 13 -11.00 4.56 16.29
N TYR A 14 -10.77 5.76 15.76
CA TYR A 14 -10.79 6.01 14.32
C TYR A 14 -9.80 5.12 13.58
N TYR A 15 -8.52 5.09 14.00
CA TYR A 15 -7.52 4.25 13.34
C TYR A 15 -7.85 2.76 13.50
N ALA A 16 -8.31 2.31 14.66
CA ALA A 16 -8.66 0.91 14.88
C ALA A 16 -9.80 0.46 13.95
N LYS A 17 -10.82 1.28 13.74
CA LYS A 17 -11.99 0.94 12.90
C LYS A 17 -11.77 1.17 11.41
N SER A 18 -10.97 2.17 11.05
CA SER A 18 -10.87 2.67 9.67
C SER A 18 -9.57 2.30 8.97
N SER A 19 -8.58 1.76 9.68
CA SER A 19 -7.31 1.36 9.05
C SER A 19 -7.52 0.17 8.12
N SER A 20 -6.93 0.26 6.93
CA SER A 20 -7.06 -0.74 5.86
C SER A 20 -6.44 -2.10 6.22
N LYS A 21 -5.40 -2.12 7.05
CA LYS A 21 -4.60 -3.29 7.41
C LYS A 21 -5.44 -4.52 7.80
N GLN A 22 -6.47 -4.33 8.63
CA GLN A 22 -7.33 -5.42 9.11
C GLN A 22 -8.19 -6.08 8.02
N PHE A 23 -8.38 -5.43 6.88
CA PHE A 23 -9.21 -5.93 5.78
C PHE A 23 -8.40 -6.69 4.73
N ILE A 24 -7.06 -6.61 4.76
CA ILE A 24 -6.18 -7.34 3.83
C ILE A 24 -6.46 -8.85 3.80
N PRO A 25 -6.69 -9.55 4.92
CA PRO A 25 -7.01 -10.99 4.90
C PRO A 25 -8.29 -11.35 4.14
N ALA A 26 -9.20 -10.40 3.93
CA ALA A 26 -10.46 -10.63 3.21
C ALA A 26 -10.35 -10.44 1.69
N ILE A 27 -9.20 -9.95 1.18
CA ILE A 27 -8.96 -9.78 -0.26
C ILE A 27 -8.93 -11.16 -0.94
N LYS A 28 -9.74 -11.33 -1.99
CA LYS A 28 -9.87 -12.57 -2.79
C LYS A 28 -9.53 -12.39 -4.27
N ILE A 29 -9.18 -11.17 -4.67
CA ILE A 29 -8.81 -10.82 -6.04
C ILE A 29 -7.32 -10.48 -6.01
N PRO A 30 -6.52 -10.96 -6.97
CA PRO A 30 -5.11 -10.60 -7.07
C PRO A 30 -4.91 -9.09 -6.93
N THR A 31 -4.18 -8.68 -5.89
CA THR A 31 -3.97 -7.28 -5.52
C THR A 31 -2.48 -7.04 -5.29
N LEU A 32 -1.97 -5.98 -5.88
CA LEU A 32 -0.59 -5.52 -5.69
C LEU A 32 -0.59 -4.22 -4.87
N LEU A 33 0.15 -4.21 -3.76
CA LEU A 33 0.53 -3.01 -3.03
C LEU A 33 2.02 -2.73 -3.22
N VAL A 34 2.34 -1.50 -3.60
CA VAL A 34 3.70 -1.03 -3.83
C VAL A 34 3.92 0.20 -2.96
N ASN A 35 4.89 0.15 -2.04
CA ASN A 35 5.28 1.30 -1.20
C ASN A 35 6.81 1.36 -1.08
N ALA A 36 7.41 2.52 -1.36
CA ALA A 36 8.87 2.64 -1.32
C ALA A 36 9.41 2.75 0.11
N LYS A 37 10.55 2.09 0.40
CA LYS A 37 11.20 2.14 1.72
C LYS A 37 11.70 3.54 2.08
N ASN A 38 12.04 4.36 1.09
CA ASN A 38 12.49 5.74 1.28
C ASN A 38 11.34 6.76 1.25
N ASP A 39 10.09 6.33 1.41
CA ASP A 39 8.95 7.23 1.59
C ASP A 39 9.02 7.93 2.96
N PRO A 40 9.11 9.28 3.02
CA PRO A 40 9.23 10.01 4.29
C PRO A 40 7.96 9.96 5.15
N PHE A 41 6.81 9.55 4.62
CA PHE A 41 5.55 9.48 5.36
C PHE A 41 5.28 8.09 5.95
N LEU A 42 5.93 7.03 5.45
CA LEU A 42 5.65 5.66 5.85
C LEU A 42 6.69 5.16 6.85
N GLY A 43 6.25 4.96 8.09
CA GLY A 43 7.03 4.24 9.10
C GLY A 43 6.98 2.73 8.91
N GLU A 44 7.82 1.99 9.63
CA GLU A 44 7.90 0.52 9.52
C GLU A 44 6.55 -0.20 9.75
N LYS A 45 5.70 0.36 10.62
CA LYS A 45 4.37 -0.20 10.93
C LYS A 45 3.36 -0.03 9.79
N CYS A 46 3.65 0.80 8.79
CA CYS A 46 2.79 1.01 7.63
C CYS A 46 2.88 -0.12 6.61
N TYR A 47 3.90 -0.98 6.68
CA TYR A 47 4.05 -2.13 5.78
C TYR A 47 3.33 -3.35 6.36
N PRO A 48 2.28 -3.88 5.70
CA PRO A 48 1.49 -5.02 6.21
C PRO A 48 2.17 -6.35 5.89
N LEU A 49 3.41 -6.54 6.39
CA LEU A 49 4.25 -7.71 6.11
C LEU A 49 3.58 -9.02 6.57
N GLU A 50 2.98 -8.99 7.77
CA GLU A 50 2.33 -10.17 8.34
C GLU A 50 1.09 -10.55 7.55
N GLU A 51 0.23 -9.58 7.21
CA GLU A 51 -0.99 -9.83 6.43
C GLU A 51 -0.66 -10.30 5.02
N ALA A 52 0.34 -9.69 4.38
CA ALA A 52 0.80 -10.11 3.06
C ALA A 52 1.34 -11.54 3.05
N SER A 53 2.05 -11.96 4.11
CA SER A 53 2.55 -13.33 4.22
C SER A 53 1.43 -14.39 4.35
N LYS A 54 0.23 -13.98 4.79
CA LYS A 54 -0.89 -14.87 5.07
C LYS A 54 -1.94 -14.91 3.96
N ASN A 55 -1.96 -13.93 3.04
CA ASN A 55 -2.94 -13.88 1.97
C ASN A 55 -2.29 -14.10 0.59
N PRO A 56 -2.52 -15.24 -0.09
CA PRO A 56 -1.92 -15.52 -1.40
C PRO A 56 -2.45 -14.60 -2.52
N PHE A 57 -3.59 -13.92 -2.33
CA PHE A 57 -4.14 -12.95 -3.29
C PHE A 57 -3.56 -11.54 -3.11
N PHE A 58 -2.72 -11.32 -2.10
CA PHE A 58 -2.16 -10.00 -1.80
C PHE A 58 -0.64 -10.02 -1.92
N THR A 59 -0.11 -9.31 -2.92
CA THR A 59 1.33 -9.13 -3.13
C THR A 59 1.76 -7.78 -2.59
N LEU A 60 2.77 -7.77 -1.73
CA LEU A 60 3.40 -6.56 -1.18
C LEU A 60 4.81 -6.40 -1.74
N GLU A 61 5.08 -5.27 -2.39
CA GLU A 61 6.40 -4.89 -2.88
C GLU A 61 6.91 -3.62 -2.19
N ILE A 62 8.12 -3.71 -1.65
CA ILE A 62 8.77 -2.63 -0.89
C ILE A 62 10.11 -2.28 -1.54
N PRO A 63 10.12 -1.59 -2.70
CA PRO A 63 11.36 -1.20 -3.36
C PRO A 63 12.17 -0.24 -2.48
N GLN A 64 13.50 -0.28 -2.59
CA GLN A 64 14.38 0.58 -1.78
C GLN A 64 14.18 2.06 -2.08
N ALA A 65 13.85 2.39 -3.33
CA ALA A 65 13.66 3.76 -3.81
C ALA A 65 12.37 3.89 -4.62
N GLY A 66 11.73 5.04 -4.48
CA GLY A 66 10.51 5.44 -5.17
C GLY A 66 9.90 6.70 -4.56
N GLY A 67 10.21 7.01 -3.31
CA GLY A 67 9.64 8.13 -2.58
C GLY A 67 8.13 7.99 -2.39
N HIS A 68 7.48 9.05 -1.91
CA HIS A 68 6.02 9.04 -1.67
C HIS A 68 5.19 9.00 -2.96
N VAL A 69 5.64 9.74 -3.97
CA VAL A 69 4.94 9.92 -5.27
C VAL A 69 5.87 9.73 -6.46
N GLY A 70 7.13 9.37 -6.22
CA GLY A 70 8.18 9.49 -7.21
C GLY A 70 8.11 8.39 -8.26
N PHE A 71 8.28 7.13 -7.84
CA PHE A 71 8.48 5.92 -8.66
C PHE A 71 9.05 6.20 -10.06
N PHE A 72 9.95 7.17 -10.16
CA PHE A 72 10.30 7.78 -11.42
C PHE A 72 11.41 6.97 -12.04
N THR A 73 11.29 6.65 -13.32
CA THR A 73 12.32 5.89 -14.02
C THR A 73 13.38 6.87 -14.53
N PRO A 74 14.61 6.84 -14.01
CA PRO A 74 15.65 7.72 -14.52
C PRO A 74 15.87 7.49 -16.01
N PHE A 75 16.08 8.56 -16.77
CA PHE A 75 16.44 8.53 -18.20
C PHE A 75 15.36 8.00 -19.16
N VAL A 76 14.15 7.70 -18.68
CA VAL A 76 12.99 7.40 -19.55
C VAL A 76 11.95 8.50 -19.38
N LYS A 77 11.67 9.21 -20.47
CA LYS A 77 10.74 10.34 -20.44
C LYS A 77 9.29 9.82 -20.40
N GLY A 78 8.57 10.16 -19.34
CA GLY A 78 7.12 9.92 -19.25
C GLY A 78 6.72 8.51 -18.81
N GLU A 79 7.64 7.70 -18.29
CA GLU A 79 7.32 6.37 -17.75
C GLU A 79 7.63 6.29 -16.25
N LEU A 80 6.59 6.01 -15.46
CA LEU A 80 6.75 5.70 -14.05
C LEU A 80 6.96 4.19 -13.88
N TRP A 81 7.91 3.81 -13.04
CA TRP A 81 8.16 2.41 -12.71
C TRP A 81 6.90 1.74 -12.14
N SER A 82 6.10 2.48 -11.38
CA SER A 82 4.83 1.99 -10.81
C SER A 82 3.80 1.64 -11.90
N GLU A 83 3.73 2.41 -12.99
CA GLU A 83 2.81 2.14 -14.10
C GLU A 83 3.21 0.89 -14.87
N ARG A 84 4.49 0.76 -15.22
CA ARG A 84 5.03 -0.46 -15.82
C ARG A 84 4.78 -1.66 -14.92
N ARG A 85 5.07 -1.53 -13.62
CA ARG A 85 4.88 -2.62 -12.66
C ARG A 85 3.40 -3.03 -12.54
N ALA A 86 2.47 -2.07 -12.58
CA ALA A 86 1.04 -2.35 -12.58
C ALA A 86 0.62 -3.12 -13.84
N LEU A 87 1.11 -2.75 -15.02
CA LEU A 87 0.85 -3.48 -16.27
C LEU A 87 1.39 -4.91 -16.21
N GLU A 88 2.63 -5.10 -15.75
CA GLU A 88 3.25 -6.42 -15.58
C GLU A 88 2.45 -7.30 -14.60
N PHE A 89 1.87 -6.71 -13.55
CA PHE A 89 1.02 -7.44 -12.61
C PHE A 89 -0.27 -7.89 -13.28
N ILE A 90 -0.97 -7.00 -13.97
CA ILE A 90 -2.22 -7.33 -14.66
C ILE A 90 -1.99 -8.42 -15.72
N GLN A 91 -0.96 -8.29 -16.55
CA GLN A 91 -0.63 -9.25 -17.61
C GLN A 91 -0.24 -10.64 -17.12
N ARG A 92 0.17 -10.77 -15.85
CA ARG A 92 0.50 -12.08 -15.26
C ARG A 92 -0.74 -12.81 -14.75
N GLU A 93 -1.75 -12.07 -14.31
CA GLU A 93 -2.95 -12.61 -13.69
C GLU A 93 -4.09 -12.88 -14.69
N PHE A 94 -3.99 -12.36 -15.92
CA PHE A 94 -4.95 -12.50 -17.02
C PHE A 94 -4.26 -12.96 -18.31
#